data_AF-M0NGR4-F1
#
_entry.id   AF-M0NGR4-F1
#
_cell.length_a   1.000
_cell.length_b   1.000
_cell.length_c   1.000
_cell.angle_alpha   90.00
_cell.angle_beta   90.00
_cell.angle_gamma   90.00
#
_symmetry.space_group_name_H-M   'P 1'
#
loop_
_entity.id
_entity.type
_entity.pdbx_description
1 polymer ?
#
loop_
_entity_poly.entity_id
_entity_poly.type
_entity_poly.pdbx_seq_one_letter_code
_entity_poly.pdbx_strand_id
1 'polypeptide(L)'
;MRSDLLNAPVYKFSGRIEHWLTTFHRGFWGLPDGERSKWESISAGDVFLFHGTKPEYINDNDAGGGVIGVGVVGGFDTKDEAVWLEELQGGRDYPYLIYFEEMYWFGDSDAVENIPVSEKEEAQIIDECHALSENILTFGEMREDAGYSFNPMGVMSEVKEIQKLRPLLEGRLRDLEADERDTPSAAHASESDGEFVTSQPGSTDTGGLDSGTRQERGGGSSTSSGQSGSSGGSSSGSRRDRSGADDLEVTGDETEVSFVRDTADTQRKNQEHERILDVVEETLGDSGFTVEETEYSDLIATRDDTHLLAEAKYIHEGNERDQIRYAIGQLAEYRYRDFRLDDLDDDPLRFLVLSQRPTDGYARFLKDLQNEGIYTVWVDDDAIKGPSESASVFSDLL
;
A
#
# COMPACT_ATOMS: atom_id res chain seq x y z
N MET A 1 7.84 30.85 -8.86
CA MET A 1 6.92 29.89 -8.22
C MET A 1 5.47 30.19 -8.61
N ARG A 2 4.74 29.20 -9.14
CA ARG A 2 3.29 29.25 -9.35
C ARG A 2 2.60 29.41 -7.99
N SER A 3 1.99 30.58 -7.71
CA SER A 3 1.34 30.86 -6.42
C SER A 3 0.04 30.07 -6.21
N ASP A 4 -0.35 29.25 -7.17
CA ASP A 4 -1.58 28.48 -7.24
C ASP A 4 -1.40 26.97 -7.13
N LEU A 5 -0.15 26.49 -7.03
CA LEU A 5 0.19 25.07 -6.99
C LEU A 5 -0.57 24.30 -5.90
N LEU A 6 -0.82 24.92 -4.74
CA LEU A 6 -1.52 24.29 -3.62
C LEU A 6 -3.00 24.72 -3.49
N ASN A 7 -3.58 25.36 -4.52
CA ASN A 7 -4.98 25.82 -4.52
C ASN A 7 -6.00 24.77 -4.95
N ALA A 8 -5.56 23.72 -5.63
CA ALA A 8 -6.37 22.56 -5.97
C ALA A 8 -6.30 21.48 -4.86
N PRO A 9 -7.11 20.41 -4.94
CA PRO A 9 -6.82 19.20 -4.19
C PRO A 9 -5.39 18.76 -4.44
N VAL A 10 -4.70 18.37 -3.36
CA VAL A 10 -3.33 17.89 -3.40
C VAL A 10 -3.34 16.45 -2.91
N TYR A 11 -2.64 15.59 -3.65
CA TYR A 11 -2.49 14.19 -3.34
C TYR A 11 -1.09 13.93 -2.80
N LYS A 12 -0.82 12.70 -2.37
CA LYS A 12 0.54 12.25 -2.07
C LYS A 12 0.83 10.95 -2.79
N PHE A 13 2.10 10.76 -3.11
CA PHE A 13 2.68 9.43 -3.30
C PHE A 13 3.58 9.11 -2.11
N SER A 14 3.41 7.91 -1.55
CA SER A 14 4.31 7.36 -0.53
C SER A 14 5.17 6.27 -1.16
N GLY A 15 6.48 6.35 -0.96
CA GLY A 15 7.38 5.25 -1.28
C GLY A 15 8.71 5.35 -0.56
N ARG A 16 9.52 4.30 -0.62
CA ARG A 16 10.86 4.22 -0.02
C ARG A 16 11.73 5.36 -0.54
N ILE A 17 12.59 5.93 0.32
CA ILE A 17 13.39 7.11 -0.04
C ILE A 17 14.26 6.87 -1.28
N GLU A 18 14.82 5.67 -1.43
CA GLU A 18 15.63 5.23 -2.56
C GLU A 18 14.84 5.14 -3.88
N HIS A 19 13.51 4.96 -3.84
CA HIS A 19 12.69 4.96 -5.06
C HIS A 19 12.57 6.36 -5.66
N TRP A 20 12.72 7.38 -4.83
CA TRP A 20 12.69 8.76 -5.29
C TRP A 20 13.95 9.15 -6.07
N LEU A 21 15.05 8.40 -5.97
CA LEU A 21 16.23 8.61 -6.82
C LEU A 21 15.94 8.24 -8.28
N THR A 22 15.16 7.17 -8.53
CA THR A 22 14.69 6.87 -9.89
C THR A 22 13.77 7.99 -10.41
N THR A 23 12.90 8.53 -9.55
CA THR A 23 12.02 9.66 -9.90
C THR A 23 12.82 10.92 -10.19
N PHE A 24 13.83 11.20 -9.37
CA PHE A 24 14.78 12.28 -9.58
C PHE A 24 15.51 12.12 -10.92
N HIS A 25 15.97 10.92 -11.25
CA HIS A 25 16.67 10.71 -12.52
C HIS A 25 15.72 10.80 -13.74
N ARG A 26 14.56 10.13 -13.69
CA ARG A 26 13.70 9.92 -14.86
C ARG A 26 12.52 10.89 -14.98
N GLY A 27 12.10 11.51 -13.88
CA GLY A 27 10.97 12.46 -13.87
C GLY A 27 9.60 11.79 -13.83
N PHE A 28 9.53 10.53 -13.40
CA PHE A 28 8.26 9.82 -13.25
C PHE A 28 8.18 9.02 -11.95
N TRP A 29 6.95 8.81 -11.47
CA TRP A 29 6.61 7.87 -10.40
C TRP A 29 5.88 6.65 -10.97
N GLY A 30 6.03 5.49 -10.34
CA GLY A 30 5.41 4.24 -10.75
C GLY A 30 4.34 3.76 -9.78
N LEU A 31 3.24 3.23 -10.30
CA LEU A 31 2.23 2.53 -9.53
C LEU A 31 2.23 1.03 -9.86
N PRO A 32 2.03 0.17 -8.84
CA PRO A 32 1.96 -1.27 -9.05
C PRO A 32 0.65 -1.67 -9.71
N ASP A 33 0.58 -2.93 -10.17
CA ASP A 33 -0.52 -3.37 -11.01
C ASP A 33 -1.91 -3.22 -10.37
N GLY A 34 -2.01 -3.51 -9.06
CA GLY A 34 -3.23 -3.35 -8.28
C GLY A 34 -3.74 -1.91 -8.13
N GLU A 35 -2.93 -0.92 -8.51
CA GLU A 35 -3.26 0.51 -8.40
C GLU A 35 -3.64 1.16 -9.74
N ARG A 36 -3.86 0.35 -10.79
CA ARG A 36 -4.27 0.82 -12.12
C ARG A 36 -5.47 1.75 -12.09
N SER A 37 -6.51 1.41 -11.34
CA SER A 37 -7.72 2.24 -11.23
C SER A 37 -7.43 3.63 -10.66
N LYS A 38 -6.44 3.74 -9.76
CA LYS A 38 -5.99 5.05 -9.26
C LYS A 38 -5.17 5.77 -10.32
N TRP A 39 -4.27 5.07 -11.02
CA TRP A 39 -3.52 5.63 -12.13
C TRP A 39 -4.43 6.28 -13.19
N GLU A 40 -5.46 5.56 -13.64
CA GLU A 40 -6.43 6.05 -14.63
C GLU A 40 -7.26 7.26 -14.14
N SER A 41 -7.33 7.47 -12.82
CA SER A 41 -8.03 8.61 -12.22
C SER A 41 -7.21 9.90 -12.15
N ILE A 42 -5.89 9.81 -12.33
CA ILE A 42 -4.99 10.97 -12.29
C ILE A 42 -5.05 11.72 -13.61
N SER A 43 -5.02 13.05 -13.54
CA SER A 43 -5.01 13.95 -14.69
C SER A 43 -3.75 14.80 -14.74
N ALA A 44 -3.33 15.19 -15.94
CA ALA A 44 -2.31 16.21 -16.10
C ALA A 44 -2.75 17.52 -15.40
N GLY A 45 -1.81 18.15 -14.70
CA GLY A 45 -2.03 19.30 -13.82
C GLY A 45 -2.34 18.95 -12.36
N ASP A 46 -2.57 17.67 -12.03
CA ASP A 46 -2.71 17.24 -10.63
C ASP A 46 -1.40 17.44 -9.86
N VAL A 47 -1.51 17.76 -8.58
CA VAL A 47 -0.37 18.09 -7.73
C VAL A 47 -0.19 17.03 -6.64
N PHE A 48 1.03 16.52 -6.53
CA PHE A 48 1.40 15.46 -5.60
C PHE A 48 2.52 15.89 -4.67
N LEU A 49 2.35 15.64 -3.37
CA LEU A 49 3.45 15.64 -2.42
C LEU A 49 4.23 14.34 -2.57
N PHE A 50 5.56 14.47 -2.60
CA PHE A 50 6.48 13.34 -2.58
C PHE A 50 6.77 12.99 -1.13
N HIS A 51 6.28 11.85 -0.65
CA HIS A 51 6.53 11.38 0.70
C HIS A 51 7.55 10.23 0.68
N GLY A 52 8.75 10.52 1.17
CA GLY A 52 9.81 9.55 1.37
C GLY A 52 9.62 8.81 2.68
N THR A 53 9.31 7.52 2.62
CA THR A 53 9.34 6.61 3.77
C THR A 53 10.76 6.10 4.02
N LYS A 54 10.96 5.43 5.15
CA LYS A 54 12.24 4.80 5.47
C LYS A 54 12.69 3.84 4.36
N PRO A 55 14.01 3.72 4.15
CA PRO A 55 14.56 2.76 3.20
C PRO A 55 14.30 1.30 3.60
N GLU A 56 14.35 0.42 2.62
CA GLU A 56 14.19 -1.04 2.77
C GLU A 56 15.24 -1.82 1.97
N TYR A 57 15.73 -1.29 0.85
CA TYR A 57 16.60 -2.00 -0.09
C TYR A 57 18.07 -1.56 -0.02
N ILE A 58 18.42 -0.80 1.01
CA ILE A 58 19.78 -0.33 1.34
C ILE A 58 20.00 -0.45 2.85
N ASN A 59 21.26 -0.62 3.27
CA ASN A 59 21.62 -0.69 4.69
C ASN A 59 21.71 0.69 5.36
N ASP A 60 20.59 1.42 5.34
CA ASP A 60 20.36 2.68 6.05
C ASP A 60 18.99 2.61 6.75
N ASN A 61 18.77 3.41 7.79
CA ASN A 61 17.47 3.49 8.48
C ASN A 61 17.07 4.92 8.86
N ASP A 62 17.88 5.90 8.45
CA ASP A 62 17.84 7.27 8.97
C ASP A 62 17.32 8.26 7.93
N ALA A 63 17.36 7.93 6.63
CA ALA A 63 16.79 8.74 5.57
C ALA A 63 15.25 8.64 5.47
N GLY A 64 14.62 9.69 4.92
CA GLY A 64 13.18 9.82 4.73
C GLY A 64 12.41 10.30 5.96
N GLY A 65 11.14 9.89 6.07
CA GLY A 65 10.25 10.21 7.21
C GLY A 65 9.44 11.50 7.06
N GLY A 66 9.28 12.02 5.84
CA GLY A 66 8.56 13.27 5.59
C GLY A 66 8.32 13.56 4.12
N VAL A 67 7.78 14.74 3.84
CA VAL A 67 7.62 15.23 2.47
C VAL A 67 8.95 15.77 1.99
N ILE A 68 9.43 15.22 0.88
CA ILE A 68 10.74 15.51 0.25
C ILE A 68 10.61 16.42 -0.98
N GLY A 69 9.39 16.65 -1.45
CA GLY A 69 9.16 17.47 -2.62
C GLY A 69 7.70 17.54 -3.06
N VAL A 70 7.49 18.18 -4.22
CA VAL A 70 6.19 18.33 -4.86
C VAL A 70 6.35 18.15 -6.36
N GLY A 71 5.39 17.48 -7.01
CA GLY A 71 5.34 17.31 -8.45
C GLY A 71 4.00 17.74 -9.05
N VAL A 72 4.05 18.27 -10.27
CA VAL A 72 2.88 18.54 -11.12
C VAL A 72 2.87 17.53 -12.24
N VAL A 73 1.79 16.77 -12.38
CA VAL A 73 1.66 15.71 -13.40
C VAL A 73 1.58 16.33 -14.79
N GLY A 74 2.40 15.85 -15.73
CA GLY A 74 2.38 16.26 -17.13
C GLY A 74 1.87 15.19 -18.09
N GLY A 75 2.12 13.90 -17.79
CA GLY A 75 1.74 12.83 -18.70
C GLY A 75 1.85 11.44 -18.10
N PHE A 76 1.55 10.44 -18.93
CA PHE A 76 1.40 9.05 -18.50
C PHE A 76 2.00 8.09 -19.53
N ASP A 77 2.52 6.96 -19.05
CA ASP A 77 2.98 5.86 -19.91
C ASP A 77 2.94 4.53 -19.15
N THR A 78 3.34 3.46 -19.81
CA THR A 78 3.59 2.15 -19.20
C THR A 78 4.99 1.66 -19.52
N LYS A 79 5.56 0.80 -18.66
CA LYS A 79 6.85 0.14 -18.92
C LYS A 79 6.80 -1.36 -18.69
N ASP A 80 7.78 -2.05 -19.28
CA ASP A 80 8.05 -3.48 -19.11
C ASP A 80 9.46 -3.78 -18.57
N GLU A 81 10.30 -2.75 -18.36
CA GLU A 81 11.67 -2.88 -17.83
C GLU A 81 11.76 -2.51 -16.34
N ALA A 82 12.67 -3.14 -15.59
CA ALA A 82 12.96 -2.80 -14.20
C ALA A 82 13.83 -1.53 -14.10
N VAL A 83 13.40 -0.55 -13.30
CA VAL A 83 14.07 0.75 -13.14
C VAL A 83 14.14 1.23 -11.69
N TRP A 84 13.32 0.67 -10.80
CA TRP A 84 13.42 0.91 -9.36
C TRP A 84 14.35 -0.10 -8.68
N LEU A 85 15.01 0.30 -7.60
CA LEU A 85 15.93 -0.57 -6.87
C LEU A 85 15.23 -1.85 -6.39
N GLU A 86 13.99 -1.74 -5.89
CA GLU A 86 13.16 -2.88 -5.54
C GLU A 86 12.97 -3.86 -6.71
N GLU A 87 12.59 -3.36 -7.90
CA GLU A 87 12.40 -4.19 -9.10
C GLU A 87 13.70 -4.90 -9.51
N LEU A 88 14.81 -4.15 -9.50
CA LEU A 88 16.14 -4.68 -9.83
C LEU A 88 16.61 -5.77 -8.86
N GLN A 89 16.08 -5.77 -7.64
CA GLN A 89 16.34 -6.78 -6.62
C GLN A 89 15.27 -7.88 -6.55
N GLY A 90 14.39 -7.97 -7.56
CA GLY A 90 13.35 -9.01 -7.65
C GLY A 90 12.14 -8.77 -6.73
N GLY A 91 11.90 -7.51 -6.38
CA GLY A 91 10.70 -7.08 -5.65
C GLY A 91 9.51 -6.82 -6.56
N ARG A 92 8.64 -5.89 -6.16
CA ARG A 92 7.40 -5.56 -6.88
C ARG A 92 7.65 -4.74 -8.15
N ASP A 93 6.88 -5.02 -9.19
CA ASP A 93 6.83 -4.22 -10.42
C ASP A 93 5.89 -3.01 -10.34
N TYR A 94 6.27 -1.93 -11.02
CA TYR A 94 5.56 -0.65 -11.11
C TYR A 94 5.31 -0.23 -12.57
N PRO A 95 4.44 -0.94 -13.31
CA PRO A 95 4.30 -0.75 -14.75
C PRO A 95 3.63 0.56 -15.14
N TYR A 96 2.83 1.19 -14.28
CA TYR A 96 2.04 2.38 -14.62
C TYR A 96 2.76 3.67 -14.21
N LEU A 97 3.21 4.44 -15.21
CA LEU A 97 4.07 5.60 -15.02
C LEU A 97 3.28 6.90 -15.02
N ILE A 98 3.66 7.80 -14.13
CA ILE A 98 3.14 9.16 -14.02
C ILE A 98 4.32 10.11 -14.13
N TYR A 99 4.38 10.84 -15.24
CA TYR A 99 5.45 11.80 -15.52
C TYR A 99 5.09 13.15 -14.93
N PHE A 100 6.09 13.83 -14.34
CA PHE A 100 5.95 15.17 -13.81
C PHE A 100 6.51 16.19 -14.80
N GLU A 101 5.70 17.22 -15.13
CA GLU A 101 6.17 18.35 -15.94
C GLU A 101 6.98 19.35 -15.11
N GLU A 102 6.67 19.48 -13.82
CA GLU A 102 7.40 20.30 -12.86
C GLU A 102 7.67 19.47 -11.59
N MET A 103 8.91 19.47 -11.11
CA MET A 103 9.27 18.90 -9.80
C MET A 103 10.01 19.91 -8.93
N TYR A 104 9.73 19.88 -7.65
CA TYR A 104 10.33 20.75 -6.63
C TYR A 104 10.86 19.88 -5.50
N TRP A 105 12.19 19.77 -5.36
CA TRP A 105 12.84 18.98 -4.31
C TRP A 105 13.21 19.86 -3.13
N PHE A 106 12.94 19.42 -1.91
CA PHE A 106 13.22 20.19 -0.70
C PHE A 106 14.66 20.04 -0.21
N GLY A 107 15.26 18.87 -0.46
CA GLY A 107 16.63 18.54 -0.10
C GLY A 107 17.68 19.08 -1.08
N ASP A 108 18.92 18.65 -0.88
CA ASP A 108 20.07 19.06 -1.70
C ASP A 108 20.10 18.27 -3.02
N SER A 109 19.35 18.73 -4.02
CA SER A 109 19.30 18.11 -5.34
C SER A 109 20.63 18.16 -6.10
N ASP A 110 21.50 19.12 -5.78
CA ASP A 110 22.81 19.26 -6.46
C ASP A 110 23.78 18.14 -6.05
N ALA A 111 23.53 17.50 -4.90
CA ALA A 111 24.28 16.35 -4.42
C ALA A 111 23.78 15.01 -4.99
N VAL A 112 22.69 15.00 -5.76
CA VAL A 112 22.11 13.78 -6.35
C VAL A 112 22.53 13.64 -7.81
N GLU A 113 23.24 12.56 -8.14
CA GLU A 113 23.70 12.36 -9.52
C GLU A 113 22.56 11.89 -10.42
N ASN A 114 22.41 12.53 -11.59
CA ASN A 114 21.35 12.23 -12.55
C ASN A 114 21.67 11.01 -13.45
N ILE A 115 21.85 9.85 -12.82
CA ILE A 115 22.09 8.55 -13.48
C ILE A 115 21.13 7.48 -12.93
N PRO A 116 20.90 6.37 -13.66
CA PRO A 116 20.06 5.27 -13.19
C PRO A 116 20.56 4.69 -11.86
N VAL A 117 19.64 4.27 -10.99
CA VAL A 117 19.99 3.62 -9.72
C VAL A 117 20.76 2.31 -9.91
N SER A 118 20.61 1.62 -11.05
CA SER A 118 21.38 0.44 -11.42
C SER A 118 22.87 0.71 -11.66
N GLU A 119 23.25 1.97 -11.87
CA GLU A 119 24.64 2.40 -12.10
C GLU A 119 25.28 2.99 -10.84
N LYS A 120 24.52 3.10 -9.74
CA LYS A 120 24.99 3.63 -8.46
C LYS A 120 25.46 2.51 -7.55
N GLU A 121 26.54 2.77 -6.83
CA GLU A 121 26.95 1.91 -5.71
C GLU A 121 26.05 2.16 -4.49
N GLU A 122 25.84 1.15 -3.64
CA GLU A 122 24.93 1.28 -2.47
C GLU A 122 25.29 2.47 -1.57
N ALA A 123 26.57 2.71 -1.32
CA ALA A 123 27.03 3.86 -0.53
C ALA A 123 26.61 5.21 -1.15
N GLN A 124 26.64 5.31 -2.48
CA GLN A 124 26.17 6.49 -3.19
C GLN A 124 24.64 6.63 -3.07
N ILE A 125 23.89 5.53 -3.19
CA ILE A 125 22.44 5.54 -2.99
C ILE A 125 22.09 6.06 -1.59
N ILE A 126 22.80 5.59 -0.56
CA ILE A 126 22.61 6.04 0.82
C ILE A 126 22.88 7.54 0.94
N ASP A 127 24.04 8.02 0.48
CA ASP A 127 24.41 9.44 0.55
C ASP A 127 23.39 10.34 -0.17
N GLU A 128 22.90 9.92 -1.33
CA GLU A 128 21.90 10.67 -2.10
C GLU A 128 20.50 10.61 -1.47
N CYS A 129 20.13 9.51 -0.80
CA CYS A 129 18.91 9.44 0.00
C CYS A 129 18.94 10.44 1.16
N HIS A 130 20.10 10.59 1.81
CA HIS A 130 20.30 11.61 2.84
C HIS A 130 20.22 13.02 2.25
N ALA A 131 20.81 13.25 1.08
CA ALA A 131 20.71 14.53 0.37
C ALA A 131 19.25 14.91 0.05
N LEU A 132 18.45 13.98 -0.49
CA LEU A 132 17.01 14.17 -0.70
C LEU A 132 16.22 14.36 0.60
N SER A 133 16.74 13.84 1.72
CA SER A 133 16.14 13.96 3.04
C SER A 133 16.53 15.24 3.78
N GLU A 134 17.40 16.08 3.20
CA GLU A 134 17.67 17.39 3.77
C GLU A 134 16.42 18.29 3.69
N ASN A 135 16.21 19.11 4.71
CA ASN A 135 15.13 20.12 4.75
C ASN A 135 13.71 19.58 4.47
N ILE A 136 13.49 18.27 4.66
CA ILE A 136 12.16 17.65 4.52
C ILE A 136 11.15 18.29 5.47
N LEU A 137 9.89 18.28 5.06
CA LEU A 137 8.78 18.57 5.98
C LEU A 137 8.44 17.31 6.75
N THR A 138 8.95 17.20 7.98
CA THR A 138 8.73 16.03 8.83
C THR A 138 7.31 15.98 9.39
N PHE A 139 6.82 14.77 9.71
CA PHE A 139 5.53 14.64 10.40
C PHE A 139 5.51 15.31 11.78
N GLY A 140 6.65 15.40 12.47
CA GLY A 140 6.77 16.13 13.73
C GLY A 140 6.43 17.60 13.54
N GLU A 141 7.12 18.25 12.61
CA GLU A 141 6.90 19.65 12.25
C GLU A 141 5.46 19.91 11.77
N MET A 142 4.91 19.04 10.91
CA MET A 142 3.51 19.18 10.48
C MET A 142 2.53 19.20 11.66
N ARG A 143 2.71 18.31 12.64
CA ARG A 143 1.84 18.25 13.83
C ARG A 143 2.06 19.45 14.75
N GLU A 144 3.32 19.83 14.97
CA GLU A 144 3.69 20.90 15.90
C GLU A 144 3.28 22.29 15.38
N ASP A 145 3.55 22.57 14.10
CA ASP A 145 3.40 23.91 13.54
C ASP A 145 2.07 24.11 12.78
N ALA A 146 1.52 23.04 12.20
CA ALA A 146 0.26 23.11 11.45
C ALA A 146 -0.92 22.41 12.16
N GLY A 147 -0.68 21.67 13.25
CA GLY A 147 -1.74 20.94 13.96
C GLY A 147 -2.40 19.85 13.12
N TYR A 148 -1.71 19.36 12.09
CA TYR A 148 -2.21 18.34 11.17
C TYR A 148 -1.05 17.58 10.53
N SER A 149 -1.21 16.28 10.37
CA SER A 149 -0.38 15.44 9.50
C SER A 149 -1.28 14.47 8.74
N PHE A 150 -0.96 14.16 7.49
CA PHE A 150 -1.66 13.11 6.75
C PHE A 150 -1.23 11.71 7.22
N ASN A 151 -2.01 10.67 6.89
CA ASN A 151 -1.66 9.28 7.18
C ASN A 151 -0.46 8.86 6.28
N PRO A 152 0.68 8.41 6.84
CA PRO A 152 1.82 7.98 6.04
C PRO A 152 1.53 6.75 5.16
N MET A 153 0.54 5.93 5.53
CA MET A 153 0.22 4.66 4.87
C MET A 153 -0.42 4.86 3.48
N GLY A 154 -0.32 3.80 2.67
CA GLY A 154 -0.89 3.72 1.32
C GLY A 154 -0.03 4.43 0.26
N VAL A 155 0.04 3.82 -0.93
CA VAL A 155 0.86 4.30 -2.06
C VAL A 155 0.39 5.67 -2.54
N MET A 156 -0.92 5.89 -2.61
CA MET A 156 -1.52 7.15 -3.07
C MET A 156 -2.76 7.51 -2.25
N SER A 157 -2.89 8.78 -1.86
CA SER A 157 -4.06 9.30 -1.13
C SER A 157 -4.18 10.82 -1.20
N GLU A 158 -5.39 11.37 -1.04
CA GLU A 158 -5.63 12.80 -0.91
C GLU A 158 -5.14 13.37 0.43
N VAL A 159 -4.56 14.58 0.42
CA VAL A 159 -4.18 15.36 1.60
C VAL A 159 -5.35 16.24 2.03
N LYS A 160 -6.30 15.66 2.77
CA LYS A 160 -7.61 16.26 3.12
C LYS A 160 -7.56 17.67 3.71
N GLU A 161 -6.54 17.99 4.51
CA GLU A 161 -6.40 19.32 5.13
C GLU A 161 -5.18 20.09 4.62
N ILE A 162 -4.91 20.03 3.31
CA ILE A 162 -3.77 20.72 2.68
C ILE A 162 -3.64 22.19 3.07
N GLN A 163 -4.76 22.88 3.34
CA GLN A 163 -4.78 24.27 3.78
C GLN A 163 -3.98 24.52 5.08
N LYS A 164 -3.93 23.53 5.97
CA LYS A 164 -3.13 23.60 7.20
C LYS A 164 -1.64 23.48 6.92
N LEU A 165 -1.24 22.64 5.97
CA LEU A 165 0.16 22.41 5.60
C LEU A 165 0.71 23.49 4.66
N ARG A 166 -0.18 24.20 3.95
CA ARG A 166 0.19 25.19 2.94
C ARG A 166 1.25 26.19 3.40
N PRO A 167 1.19 26.83 4.59
CA PRO A 167 2.22 27.79 5.00
C PRO A 167 3.62 27.17 5.10
N LEU A 168 3.72 25.91 5.55
CA LEU A 168 4.99 25.18 5.67
C LEU A 168 5.53 24.79 4.29
N LEU A 169 4.65 24.33 3.40
CA LEU A 169 4.99 23.96 2.03
C LEU A 169 5.40 25.18 1.19
N GLU A 170 4.64 26.27 1.24
CA GLU A 170 4.98 27.55 0.58
C GLU A 170 6.28 28.13 1.11
N GLY A 171 6.58 27.92 2.41
CA GLY A 171 7.86 28.29 3.01
C GLY A 171 9.04 27.59 2.33
N ARG A 172 8.92 26.28 2.06
CA ARG A 172 9.96 25.49 1.39
C ARG A 172 10.04 25.77 -0.11
N LEU A 173 8.90 25.98 -0.76
CA LEU A 173 8.85 26.20 -2.20
C LEU A 173 9.33 27.60 -2.65
N ARG A 174 9.41 28.57 -1.74
CA ARG A 174 9.64 29.99 -2.08
C ARG A 174 10.89 30.24 -2.91
N ASP A 175 11.97 29.55 -2.59
CA ASP A 175 13.31 29.78 -3.17
C ASP A 175 13.77 28.60 -4.03
N LEU A 176 12.88 27.64 -4.31
CA LEU A 176 13.18 26.49 -5.17
C LEU A 176 12.87 26.84 -6.63
N GLU A 177 13.77 26.43 -7.50
CA GLU A 177 13.55 26.40 -8.94
C GLU A 177 12.86 25.07 -9.31
N ALA A 178 11.96 25.12 -10.30
CA ALA A 178 11.32 23.92 -10.80
C ALA A 178 12.30 23.16 -11.69
N ASP A 179 12.42 21.85 -11.48
CA ASP A 179 12.97 20.93 -12.48
C ASP A 179 11.87 20.66 -13.51
N GLU A 180 11.91 21.41 -14.62
CA GLU A 180 10.97 21.30 -15.73
C GLU A 180 11.39 20.17 -16.68
N ARG A 181 10.45 19.28 -17.02
CA ARG A 181 10.71 18.13 -17.88
C ARG A 181 9.70 17.97 -19.00
N ASP A 182 10.21 17.51 -20.15
CA ASP A 182 9.36 17.05 -21.23
C ASP A 182 8.63 15.78 -20.79
N THR A 183 7.31 15.75 -21.01
CA THR A 183 6.47 14.61 -20.66
C THR A 183 5.86 13.96 -21.90
N PRO A 184 5.48 12.67 -21.84
CA PRO A 184 4.69 12.01 -22.87
C PRO A 184 3.29 12.61 -23.05
N SER A 185 2.36 11.82 -23.59
CA SER A 185 0.95 12.21 -23.73
C SER A 185 0.33 12.57 -22.36
N ALA A 186 -0.43 13.67 -22.34
CA ALA A 186 -1.27 14.07 -21.21
C ALA A 186 -2.50 13.16 -20.99
N ALA A 187 -2.81 12.31 -21.98
CA ALA A 187 -3.84 11.28 -21.88
C ALA A 187 -3.21 9.92 -21.63
N HIS A 188 -3.85 9.10 -20.80
CA HIS A 188 -3.55 7.68 -20.65
C HIS A 188 -3.60 7.00 -22.01
N ALA A 189 -2.60 6.16 -22.33
CA ALA A 189 -2.44 5.53 -23.65
C ALA A 189 -3.57 4.53 -24.03
N SER A 190 -4.70 4.51 -23.30
CA SER A 190 -5.84 3.63 -23.55
C SER A 190 -6.85 4.17 -24.57
N GLU A 191 -6.70 5.41 -25.07
CA GLU A 191 -7.55 5.94 -26.16
C GLU A 191 -6.91 5.81 -27.55
N SER A 192 -6.25 4.68 -27.83
CA SER A 192 -6.31 4.21 -29.22
C SER A 192 -7.68 3.58 -29.41
N ASP A 193 -8.67 4.41 -29.77
CA ASP A 193 -9.80 3.95 -30.56
C ASP A 193 -9.18 3.14 -31.69
N GLY A 194 -9.28 1.81 -31.57
CA GLY A 194 -8.98 0.89 -32.63
C GLY A 194 -9.90 1.25 -33.78
N GLU A 195 -9.43 2.15 -34.65
CA GLU A 195 -10.01 2.39 -35.95
C GLU A 195 -9.91 1.04 -36.66
N PHE A 196 -10.98 0.29 -36.51
CA PHE A 196 -11.19 -1.00 -37.12
C PHE A 196 -11.07 -0.72 -38.61
N VAL A 197 -9.91 -1.07 -39.18
CA VAL A 197 -9.66 -1.07 -40.62
C VAL A 197 -10.67 -2.05 -41.21
N THR A 198 -11.85 -1.54 -41.54
CA THR A 198 -12.85 -2.26 -42.31
C THR A 198 -12.26 -2.40 -43.71
N SER A 199 -11.76 -3.59 -43.96
CA SER A 199 -11.35 -4.02 -45.29
C SER A 199 -12.52 -3.81 -46.24
N GLN A 200 -12.37 -2.88 -47.18
CA GLN A 200 -13.35 -2.67 -48.25
C GLN A 200 -13.50 -3.96 -49.08
N PRO A 201 -14.72 -4.47 -49.29
CA PRO A 201 -15.01 -5.36 -50.40
C PRO A 201 -15.27 -4.54 -51.66
N GLY A 202 -14.88 -5.12 -52.79
CA GLY A 202 -14.83 -4.47 -54.10
C GLY A 202 -16.13 -3.81 -54.55
N SER A 203 -15.93 -2.72 -55.28
CA SER A 203 -16.94 -2.01 -56.06
C SER A 203 -17.60 -2.93 -57.09
N THR A 204 -18.91 -3.07 -57.00
CA THR A 204 -19.75 -3.20 -58.20
C THR A 204 -20.98 -2.33 -58.05
N ASP A 205 -21.14 -1.54 -59.10
CA ASP A 205 -22.17 -0.58 -59.42
C ASP A 205 -23.56 -1.22 -59.49
N THR A 206 -24.60 -0.55 -58.98
CA THR A 206 -25.92 -0.38 -59.62
C THR A 206 -26.95 0.30 -58.68
N GLY A 207 -27.30 1.54 -59.02
CA GLY A 207 -28.68 2.01 -59.25
C GLY A 207 -29.75 1.95 -58.14
N GLY A 208 -30.35 3.11 -57.85
CA GLY A 208 -31.81 3.20 -57.73
C GLY A 208 -32.37 3.86 -56.45
N LEU A 209 -32.78 5.12 -56.60
CA LEU A 209 -34.07 5.70 -56.21
C LEU A 209 -34.75 5.20 -54.90
N ASP A 210 -34.97 6.14 -53.97
CA ASP A 210 -36.29 6.74 -53.66
C ASP A 210 -36.52 7.03 -52.16
N SER A 211 -37.11 8.21 -51.95
CA SER A 211 -37.98 8.68 -50.87
C SER A 211 -37.85 8.16 -49.41
N GLY A 212 -37.82 9.13 -48.47
CA GLY A 212 -38.93 9.20 -47.51
C GLY A 212 -38.62 9.39 -46.01
N THR A 213 -38.76 10.65 -45.57
CA THR A 213 -39.58 11.10 -44.42
C THR A 213 -39.36 10.52 -43.00
N ARG A 214 -38.75 11.33 -42.13
CA ARG A 214 -39.34 11.93 -40.89
C ARG A 214 -40.23 11.04 -40.00
N GLN A 215 -39.83 10.83 -38.74
CA GLN A 215 -40.56 11.39 -37.58
C GLN A 215 -39.89 11.12 -36.22
N GLU A 216 -39.87 12.20 -35.44
CA GLU A 216 -39.66 12.27 -33.99
C GLU A 216 -40.78 11.56 -33.21
N ARG A 217 -40.47 11.13 -31.99
CA ARG A 217 -41.20 11.36 -30.71
C ARG A 217 -40.47 10.57 -29.62
N GLY A 218 -40.01 11.20 -28.54
CA GLY A 218 -40.86 11.70 -27.44
C GLY A 218 -41.07 10.52 -26.48
N GLY A 219 -40.44 10.47 -25.31
CA GLY A 219 -40.71 11.36 -24.18
C GLY A 219 -41.61 10.60 -23.19
N GLY A 220 -41.17 10.40 -21.95
CA GLY A 220 -41.95 9.63 -20.97
C GLY A 220 -41.30 9.53 -19.60
N SER A 221 -41.46 10.60 -18.82
CA SER A 221 -41.17 10.74 -17.40
C SER A 221 -42.18 10.00 -16.51
N SER A 222 -41.72 9.47 -15.36
CA SER A 222 -42.47 9.43 -14.08
C SER A 222 -41.52 9.00 -12.96
N THR A 223 -41.06 9.86 -12.05
CA THR A 223 -41.68 10.22 -10.74
C THR A 223 -42.37 9.04 -10.02
N SER A 224 -41.85 8.62 -8.86
CA SER A 224 -42.32 9.14 -7.57
C SER A 224 -41.77 8.35 -6.36
N SER A 225 -41.14 9.09 -5.44
CA SER A 225 -41.26 9.05 -3.97
C SER A 225 -41.32 7.72 -3.20
N GLY A 226 -40.29 7.53 -2.35
CA GLY A 226 -40.44 7.73 -0.91
C GLY A 226 -40.50 6.47 -0.03
N GLN A 227 -39.48 6.26 0.80
CA GLN A 227 -39.64 6.10 2.25
C GLN A 227 -38.30 6.08 2.99
N SER A 228 -38.32 6.79 4.12
CA SER A 228 -37.33 6.90 5.18
C SER A 228 -37.19 5.61 6.00
N GLY A 229 -35.94 5.25 6.34
CA GLY A 229 -35.60 4.25 7.34
C GLY A 229 -34.16 4.47 7.83
N SER A 230 -34.03 4.72 9.12
CA SER A 230 -32.79 4.93 9.87
C SER A 230 -32.28 3.60 10.43
N SER A 231 -30.99 3.27 10.27
CA SER A 231 -30.14 2.58 11.27
C SER A 231 -28.90 1.91 10.64
N GLY A 232 -27.75 2.02 11.31
CA GLY A 232 -26.60 1.13 11.13
C GLY A 232 -25.47 1.73 10.29
N GLY A 233 -24.50 2.38 10.94
CA GLY A 233 -23.22 2.66 10.33
C GLY A 233 -22.47 1.34 10.15
N SER A 234 -22.41 0.85 8.93
CA SER A 234 -21.56 -0.27 8.55
C SER A 234 -20.11 0.21 8.50
N SER A 235 -19.29 -0.24 9.45
CA SER A 235 -17.84 -0.29 9.25
C SER A 235 -17.60 -1.23 8.07
N SER A 236 -16.97 -0.71 7.02
CA SER A 236 -16.65 -1.48 5.83
C SER A 236 -15.39 -2.32 6.09
N GLY A 237 -15.54 -3.52 6.61
CA GLY A 237 -14.49 -4.54 6.56
C GLY A 237 -14.17 -4.86 5.10
N SER A 238 -12.91 -4.67 4.70
CA SER A 238 -12.44 -5.00 3.35
C SER A 238 -11.94 -6.45 3.34
N ARG A 239 -12.47 -7.28 2.43
CA ARG A 239 -11.88 -8.60 2.15
C ARG A 239 -10.52 -8.42 1.46
N ARG A 240 -9.49 -9.17 1.89
CA ARG A 240 -8.14 -9.11 1.31
C ARG A 240 -8.14 -9.38 -0.21
N ASP A 241 -7.38 -8.58 -0.94
CA ASP A 241 -7.15 -8.75 -2.38
C ASP A 241 -5.93 -9.66 -2.61
N ARG A 242 -6.12 -10.76 -3.35
CA ARG A 242 -5.28 -11.98 -3.31
C ARG A 242 -4.28 -12.13 -4.46
N SER A 243 -3.89 -11.06 -5.14
CA SER A 243 -3.27 -11.18 -6.47
C SER A 243 -1.72 -11.27 -6.52
N GLY A 244 -1.01 -11.68 -5.47
CA GLY A 244 0.45 -11.44 -5.39
C GLY A 244 1.40 -12.59 -5.05
N ALA A 245 0.96 -13.82 -4.79
CA ALA A 245 1.81 -14.81 -4.11
C ALA A 245 2.28 -16.05 -4.91
N ASP A 246 1.82 -16.27 -6.15
CA ASP A 246 2.11 -17.53 -6.86
C ASP A 246 3.21 -17.42 -7.94
N ASP A 247 4.18 -18.34 -7.83
CA ASP A 247 5.19 -18.82 -8.79
C ASP A 247 6.38 -17.93 -9.18
N LEU A 248 7.50 -18.06 -8.45
CA LEU A 248 8.85 -17.84 -8.99
C LEU A 248 9.79 -19.00 -8.63
N GLU A 249 10.07 -19.88 -9.61
CA GLU A 249 11.12 -20.89 -9.52
C GLU A 249 12.51 -20.23 -9.66
N VAL A 250 13.30 -20.28 -8.59
CA VAL A 250 14.67 -19.75 -8.57
C VAL A 250 15.66 -20.80 -9.09
N THR A 251 16.20 -20.58 -10.28
CA THR A 251 17.36 -21.32 -10.81
C THR A 251 18.65 -20.55 -10.53
N GLY A 252 19.54 -21.09 -9.72
CA GLY A 252 20.72 -20.38 -9.19
C GLY A 252 21.97 -20.40 -10.09
N ASP A 253 22.79 -19.35 -9.93
CA ASP A 253 24.22 -19.34 -10.26
C ASP A 253 25.01 -18.75 -9.08
N GLU A 254 26.17 -19.33 -8.78
CA GLU A 254 26.88 -19.20 -7.50
C GLU A 254 27.86 -18.02 -7.50
N THR A 255 27.42 -16.81 -7.14
CA THR A 255 28.34 -15.76 -6.61
C THR A 255 27.68 -14.67 -5.74
N GLU A 256 26.46 -14.90 -5.27
CA GLU A 256 25.58 -13.88 -4.69
C GLU A 256 25.03 -14.33 -3.32
N VAL A 257 25.88 -14.41 -2.28
CA VAL A 257 25.56 -15.29 -1.11
C VAL A 257 25.32 -14.57 0.23
N SER A 258 25.52 -13.25 0.37
CA SER A 258 25.17 -12.56 1.64
C SER A 258 23.98 -11.60 1.54
N PHE A 259 23.82 -10.85 0.45
CA PHE A 259 22.77 -9.83 0.32
C PHE A 259 21.41 -10.40 -0.13
N VAL A 260 21.41 -11.40 -1.01
CA VAL A 260 20.20 -12.16 -1.40
C VAL A 260 19.54 -12.86 -0.20
N ARG A 261 20.29 -13.12 0.88
CA ARG A 261 19.73 -13.76 2.07
C ARG A 261 18.78 -12.83 2.84
N ASP A 262 19.07 -11.53 2.94
CA ASP A 262 18.26 -10.62 3.77
C ASP A 262 16.94 -10.20 3.08
N THR A 263 16.91 -10.07 1.74
CA THR A 263 15.68 -9.81 0.98
C THR A 263 14.80 -11.05 0.85
N ALA A 264 15.40 -12.22 0.58
CA ALA A 264 14.68 -13.49 0.62
C ALA A 264 14.13 -13.79 2.03
N ASP A 265 14.85 -13.39 3.09
CA ASP A 265 14.39 -13.53 4.47
C ASP A 265 13.15 -12.67 4.74
N THR A 266 13.09 -11.45 4.22
CA THR A 266 11.94 -10.55 4.39
C THR A 266 10.74 -10.99 3.56
N GLN A 267 10.95 -11.34 2.28
CA GLN A 267 9.90 -11.89 1.44
C GLN A 267 9.32 -13.17 2.03
N ARG A 268 10.18 -14.08 2.49
CA ARG A 268 9.75 -15.31 3.17
C ARG A 268 8.98 -15.05 4.46
N LYS A 269 9.39 -14.05 5.26
CA LYS A 269 8.65 -13.66 6.47
C LYS A 269 7.24 -13.16 6.12
N ASN A 270 7.12 -12.34 5.07
CA ASN A 270 5.83 -11.82 4.61
C ASN A 270 4.95 -12.95 4.03
N GLN A 271 5.52 -13.81 3.18
CA GLN A 271 4.82 -14.97 2.63
C GLN A 271 4.32 -15.92 3.73
N GLU A 272 5.15 -16.22 4.72
CA GLU A 272 4.72 -17.05 5.84
C GLU A 272 3.68 -16.36 6.72
N HIS A 273 3.80 -15.05 6.95
CA HIS A 273 2.81 -14.28 7.69
C HIS A 273 1.43 -14.34 7.00
N GLU A 274 1.36 -14.10 5.69
CA GLU A 274 0.13 -14.23 4.91
C GLU A 274 -0.40 -15.67 4.93
N ARG A 275 0.48 -16.67 4.72
CA ARG A 275 0.08 -18.09 4.74
C ARG A 275 -0.58 -18.49 6.07
N ILE A 276 -0.05 -18.00 7.19
CA ILE A 276 -0.62 -18.28 8.52
C ILE A 276 -2.02 -17.67 8.64
N LEU A 277 -2.18 -16.43 8.17
CA LEU A 277 -3.46 -15.74 8.22
C LEU A 277 -4.47 -16.45 7.32
N ASP A 278 -4.11 -16.82 6.10
CA ASP A 278 -4.98 -17.59 5.19
C ASP A 278 -5.52 -18.86 5.85
N VAL A 279 -4.67 -19.66 6.50
CA VAL A 279 -5.09 -20.89 7.19
C VAL A 279 -6.08 -20.59 8.32
N VAL A 280 -5.84 -19.54 9.11
CA VAL A 280 -6.72 -19.18 10.23
C VAL A 280 -8.03 -18.58 9.72
N GLU A 281 -7.99 -17.71 8.73
CA GLU A 281 -9.14 -17.09 8.08
C GLU A 281 -10.05 -18.14 7.44
N GLU A 282 -9.49 -19.07 6.66
CA GLU A 282 -10.24 -20.16 6.03
C GLU A 282 -10.88 -21.06 7.09
N THR A 283 -10.12 -21.46 8.12
CA THR A 283 -10.63 -22.32 9.19
C THR A 283 -11.78 -21.67 9.97
N LEU A 284 -11.66 -20.39 10.31
CA LEU A 284 -12.72 -19.64 11.00
C LEU A 284 -13.92 -19.37 10.07
N GLY A 285 -13.65 -19.04 8.80
CA GLY A 285 -14.67 -18.79 7.78
C GLY A 285 -15.52 -20.02 7.48
N ASP A 286 -14.91 -21.19 7.35
CA ASP A 286 -15.60 -22.48 7.18
C ASP A 286 -16.49 -22.82 8.37
N SER A 287 -16.14 -22.30 9.55
CA SER A 287 -16.90 -22.43 10.80
C SER A 287 -17.98 -21.35 10.95
N GLY A 288 -18.14 -20.45 9.97
CA GLY A 288 -19.20 -19.44 9.94
C GLY A 288 -18.85 -18.13 10.65
N PHE A 289 -17.59 -17.89 10.98
CA PHE A 289 -17.16 -16.55 11.39
C PHE A 289 -17.12 -15.60 10.19
N THR A 290 -17.45 -14.34 10.44
CA THR A 290 -17.07 -13.22 9.57
C THR A 290 -15.70 -12.76 10.01
N VAL A 291 -14.71 -12.84 9.12
CA VAL A 291 -13.32 -12.48 9.40
C VAL A 291 -12.99 -11.18 8.67
N GLU A 292 -12.37 -10.25 9.40
CA GLU A 292 -12.01 -8.91 8.94
C GLU A 292 -10.62 -8.54 9.47
N GLU A 293 -9.89 -7.71 8.71
CA GLU A 293 -8.66 -7.06 9.16
C GLU A 293 -8.96 -5.58 9.44
N THR A 294 -8.27 -4.99 10.43
CA THR A 294 -8.39 -3.55 10.72
C THR A 294 -7.08 -2.84 10.44
N GLU A 295 -7.06 -1.50 10.56
CA GLU A 295 -5.81 -0.73 10.48
C GLU A 295 -4.79 -1.15 11.56
N TYR A 296 -5.24 -1.81 12.62
CA TYR A 296 -4.42 -2.17 13.77
C TYR A 296 -4.22 -3.68 13.88
N SER A 297 -5.28 -4.46 13.73
CA SER A 297 -5.30 -5.89 14.03
C SER A 297 -5.16 -6.75 12.78
N ASP A 298 -4.27 -7.73 12.84
CA ASP A 298 -4.08 -8.71 11.76
C ASP A 298 -5.37 -9.47 11.45
N LEU A 299 -6.17 -9.81 12.48
CA LEU A 299 -7.40 -10.56 12.31
C LEU A 299 -8.40 -10.31 13.46
N ILE A 300 -9.62 -9.93 13.09
CA ILE A 300 -10.82 -9.94 13.93
C ILE A 300 -11.82 -10.90 13.33
N ALA A 301 -12.36 -11.82 14.14
CA ALA A 301 -13.40 -12.73 13.71
C ALA A 301 -14.63 -12.62 14.62
N THR A 302 -15.81 -12.58 14.01
CA THR A 302 -17.10 -12.45 14.71
C THR A 302 -18.10 -13.52 14.29
N ARG A 303 -18.76 -14.16 15.26
CA ARG A 303 -19.87 -15.10 15.04
C ARG A 303 -20.84 -15.02 16.21
N ASP A 304 -22.07 -14.61 15.95
CA ASP A 304 -23.07 -14.31 16.99
C ASP A 304 -22.49 -13.33 18.04
N ASP A 305 -22.54 -13.69 19.32
CA ASP A 305 -21.97 -12.90 20.44
C ASP A 305 -20.50 -13.28 20.74
N THR A 306 -19.83 -14.00 19.83
CA THR A 306 -18.44 -14.42 20.01
C THR A 306 -17.51 -13.57 19.17
N HIS A 307 -16.57 -12.91 19.85
CA HIS A 307 -15.53 -12.09 19.23
C HIS A 307 -14.16 -12.71 19.46
N LEU A 308 -13.34 -12.71 18.41
CA LEU A 308 -11.96 -13.15 18.43
C LEU A 308 -11.06 -12.03 17.87
N LEU A 309 -9.95 -11.81 18.55
CA LEU A 309 -8.87 -10.93 18.14
C LEU A 309 -7.59 -11.75 18.05
N ALA A 310 -6.95 -11.75 16.89
CA ALA A 310 -5.71 -12.48 16.67
C ALA A 310 -4.59 -11.60 16.13
N GLU A 311 -3.38 -11.92 16.57
CA GLU A 311 -2.12 -11.35 16.09
C GLU A 311 -1.23 -12.48 15.59
N ALA A 312 -0.78 -12.42 14.34
CA ALA A 312 0.01 -13.45 13.69
C ALA A 312 1.50 -13.05 13.62
N LYS A 313 2.40 -13.90 14.13
CA LYS A 313 3.85 -13.66 14.07
C LYS A 313 4.60 -14.81 13.43
N TYR A 314 5.47 -14.46 12.50
CA TYR A 314 6.54 -15.35 12.06
C TYR A 314 7.65 -15.45 13.12
N ILE A 315 7.88 -16.66 13.63
CA ILE A 315 8.89 -16.94 14.64
C ILE A 315 9.91 -17.99 14.20
N HIS A 316 11.12 -17.87 14.73
CA HIS A 316 12.19 -18.86 14.72
C HIS A 316 13.01 -18.71 16.02
N GLU A 317 13.93 -19.64 16.30
CA GLU A 317 14.69 -19.65 17.57
C GLU A 317 15.46 -18.35 17.85
N GLY A 318 15.80 -17.59 16.80
CA GLY A 318 16.55 -16.34 16.90
C GLY A 318 15.70 -15.11 17.22
N ASN A 319 14.38 -15.14 17.00
CA ASN A 319 13.51 -13.96 17.14
C ASN A 319 12.26 -14.21 18.01
N GLU A 320 11.97 -15.45 18.42
CA GLU A 320 10.72 -15.82 19.10
C GLU A 320 10.42 -14.94 20.32
N ARG A 321 11.45 -14.57 21.07
CA ARG A 321 11.33 -13.72 22.26
C ARG A 321 10.71 -12.37 21.95
N ASP A 322 11.26 -11.69 20.94
CA ASP A 322 10.89 -10.32 20.67
C ASP A 322 9.54 -10.29 19.96
N GLN A 323 9.30 -11.22 19.02
CA GLN A 323 8.02 -11.36 18.34
C GLN A 323 6.87 -11.67 19.29
N ILE A 324 7.04 -12.64 20.21
CA ILE A 324 6.02 -12.96 21.21
C ILE A 324 5.73 -11.74 22.12
N ARG A 325 6.78 -11.02 22.53
CA ARG A 325 6.60 -9.83 23.39
C ARG A 325 5.87 -8.70 22.68
N TYR A 326 6.20 -8.44 21.41
CA TYR A 326 5.51 -7.44 20.61
C TYR A 326 4.03 -7.82 20.44
N ALA A 327 3.75 -9.06 20.07
CA ALA A 327 2.39 -9.51 19.83
C ALA A 327 1.50 -9.44 21.09
N ILE A 328 2.02 -9.74 22.27
CA ILE A 328 1.28 -9.56 23.53
C ILE A 328 0.92 -8.09 23.77
N GLY A 329 1.85 -7.18 23.50
CA GLY A 329 1.61 -5.74 23.60
C GLY A 329 0.55 -5.27 22.62
N GLN A 330 0.65 -5.72 21.36
CA GLN A 330 -0.30 -5.43 20.29
C GLN A 330 -1.71 -5.95 20.65
N LEU A 331 -1.86 -7.21 21.05
CA LEU A 331 -3.15 -7.75 21.49
C LEU A 331 -3.80 -6.95 22.63
N ALA A 332 -3.00 -6.43 23.57
CA ALA A 332 -3.50 -5.58 24.64
C ALA A 332 -3.94 -4.20 24.13
N GLU A 333 -3.18 -3.60 23.22
CA GLU A 333 -3.49 -2.32 22.60
C GLU A 333 -4.73 -2.42 21.70
N TYR A 334 -4.80 -3.43 20.85
CA TYR A 334 -5.85 -3.61 19.86
C TYR A 334 -7.18 -3.95 20.51
N ARG A 335 -7.17 -4.76 21.56
CA ARG A 335 -8.35 -4.94 22.42
C ARG A 335 -8.88 -3.59 22.94
N TYR A 336 -8.00 -2.66 23.30
CA TYR A 336 -8.45 -1.34 23.73
C TYR A 336 -9.00 -0.51 22.57
N ARG A 337 -8.31 -0.49 21.42
CA ARG A 337 -8.71 0.30 20.26
C ARG A 337 -9.98 -0.25 19.61
N ASP A 338 -9.95 -1.49 19.17
CA ASP A 338 -10.98 -2.05 18.29
C ASP A 338 -12.24 -2.47 19.07
N PHE A 339 -12.13 -2.80 20.37
CA PHE A 339 -13.27 -3.29 21.16
C PHE A 339 -13.78 -2.31 22.22
N ARG A 340 -12.90 -1.48 22.82
CA ARG A 340 -13.33 -0.56 23.90
C ARG A 340 -13.59 0.86 23.43
N LEU A 341 -12.94 1.34 22.38
CA LEU A 341 -13.23 2.67 21.83
C LEU A 341 -14.41 2.65 20.87
N ASP A 342 -14.58 1.56 20.12
CA ASP A 342 -15.64 1.42 19.12
C ASP A 342 -16.94 0.78 19.66
N ASP A 343 -17.07 0.72 20.99
CA ASP A 343 -18.32 0.36 21.70
C ASP A 343 -18.86 -1.04 21.33
N LEU A 344 -17.98 -1.98 20.97
CA LEU A 344 -18.37 -3.39 20.76
C LEU A 344 -18.78 -4.09 22.08
N ASP A 345 -18.50 -3.46 23.24
CA ASP A 345 -18.89 -3.82 24.63
C ASP A 345 -18.65 -5.29 25.06
N ASP A 346 -18.07 -6.11 24.20
CA ASP A 346 -17.71 -7.49 24.40
C ASP A 346 -16.19 -7.68 24.44
N ASP A 347 -15.74 -8.55 25.34
CA ASP A 347 -14.33 -8.84 25.53
C ASP A 347 -13.88 -9.98 24.60
N PRO A 348 -13.02 -9.73 23.60
CA PRO A 348 -12.68 -10.75 22.63
C PRO A 348 -11.80 -11.84 23.24
N LEU A 349 -11.95 -13.07 22.72
CA LEU A 349 -10.94 -14.10 22.87
C LEU A 349 -9.68 -13.67 22.12
N ARG A 350 -8.54 -13.61 22.83
CA ARG A 350 -7.28 -13.16 22.26
C ARG A 350 -6.41 -14.35 21.87
N PHE A 351 -5.97 -14.37 20.62
CA PHE A 351 -5.10 -15.41 20.09
C PHE A 351 -3.78 -14.84 19.60
N LEU A 352 -2.69 -15.41 20.08
CA LEU A 352 -1.39 -15.32 19.44
C LEU A 352 -1.30 -16.46 18.42
N VAL A 353 -1.13 -16.14 17.15
CA VAL A 353 -0.96 -17.10 16.07
C VAL A 353 0.50 -17.10 15.64
N LEU A 354 1.14 -18.26 15.60
CA LEU A 354 2.57 -18.38 15.31
C LEU A 354 2.82 -19.21 14.04
N SER A 355 3.88 -18.88 13.30
CA SER A 355 4.28 -19.63 12.09
C SER A 355 4.73 -21.06 12.34
N GLN A 356 5.14 -21.35 13.57
CA GLN A 356 5.64 -22.65 13.97
C GLN A 356 5.51 -22.80 15.48
N ARG A 357 5.76 -24.03 15.96
CA ARG A 357 5.81 -24.30 17.40
C ARG A 357 6.94 -23.49 18.07
N PRO A 358 6.65 -22.74 19.15
CA PRO A 358 7.67 -22.03 19.92
C PRO A 358 8.57 -23.03 20.67
N THR A 359 9.77 -22.60 21.07
CA THR A 359 10.65 -23.46 21.87
C THR A 359 10.00 -23.86 23.20
N ASP A 360 10.44 -24.98 23.79
CA ASP A 360 9.89 -25.46 25.07
C ASP A 360 10.03 -24.43 26.22
N GLY A 361 10.99 -23.50 26.11
CA GLY A 361 11.13 -22.37 27.02
C GLY A 361 9.94 -21.44 26.97
N TYR A 362 9.55 -21.01 25.76
CA TYR A 362 8.39 -20.14 25.56
C TYR A 362 7.05 -20.86 25.66
N ALA A 363 6.98 -22.14 25.26
CA ALA A 363 5.74 -22.91 25.35
C ALA A 363 5.17 -22.96 26.79
N ARG A 364 6.02 -22.95 27.82
CA ARG A 364 5.57 -22.86 29.22
C ARG A 364 5.01 -21.49 29.58
N PHE A 365 5.66 -20.43 29.11
CA PHE A 365 5.20 -19.06 29.33
C PHE A 365 3.87 -18.80 28.62
N LEU A 366 3.75 -19.23 27.36
CA LEU A 366 2.51 -19.13 26.57
C LEU A 366 1.37 -19.95 27.19
N LYS A 367 1.67 -21.09 27.81
CA LYS A 367 0.69 -21.84 28.59
C LYS A 367 0.23 -21.05 29.83
N ASP A 368 1.11 -20.32 30.50
CA ASP A 368 0.74 -19.50 31.65
C ASP A 368 -0.14 -18.30 31.26
N LEU A 369 0.09 -17.71 30.07
CA LEU A 369 -0.73 -16.62 29.52
C LEU A 369 -2.19 -17.00 29.26
N GLN A 370 -2.52 -18.28 29.17
CA GLN A 370 -3.90 -18.74 29.07
C GLN A 370 -4.72 -18.31 30.29
N ASN A 371 -4.10 -18.25 31.47
CA ASN A 371 -4.74 -17.75 32.69
C ASN A 371 -5.08 -16.25 32.61
N GLU A 372 -4.42 -15.52 31.72
CA GLU A 372 -4.66 -14.10 31.43
C GLU A 372 -5.61 -13.90 30.23
N GLY A 373 -6.21 -15.00 29.73
CA GLY A 373 -7.12 -14.99 28.59
C GLY A 373 -6.45 -14.72 27.25
N ILE A 374 -5.16 -15.04 27.11
CA ILE A 374 -4.44 -15.03 25.84
C ILE A 374 -4.12 -16.48 25.47
N TYR A 375 -4.75 -16.97 24.42
CA TYR A 375 -4.52 -18.29 23.87
C TYR A 375 -3.43 -18.21 22.81
N THR A 376 -2.77 -19.34 22.56
CA THR A 376 -1.71 -19.41 21.55
C THR A 376 -1.89 -20.64 20.69
N VAL A 377 -1.89 -20.44 19.38
CA VAL A 377 -1.91 -21.48 18.37
C VAL A 377 -0.77 -21.27 17.40
N TRP A 378 -0.41 -22.30 16.65
CA TRP A 378 0.55 -22.22 15.56
C TRP A 378 0.09 -23.06 14.39
N VAL A 379 0.46 -22.65 13.19
CA VAL A 379 0.17 -23.39 11.96
C VAL A 379 1.33 -24.34 11.67
N ASP A 380 1.03 -25.61 11.45
CA ASP A 380 2.02 -26.65 11.17
C ASP A 380 1.42 -27.66 10.17
N ASP A 381 1.93 -27.65 8.95
CA ASP A 381 1.38 -28.35 7.78
C ASP A 381 -0.11 -28.06 7.57
N ASP A 382 -0.47 -26.77 7.49
CA ASP A 382 -1.85 -26.24 7.34
C ASP A 382 -2.83 -26.66 8.44
N ALA A 383 -2.33 -27.32 9.50
CA ALA A 383 -3.11 -27.66 10.67
C ALA A 383 -2.83 -26.67 11.80
N ILE A 384 -3.90 -26.16 12.40
CA ILE A 384 -3.81 -25.33 13.60
C ILE A 384 -3.57 -26.23 14.80
N LYS A 385 -2.43 -26.02 15.47
CA LYS A 385 -2.00 -26.74 16.66
C LYS A 385 -1.79 -25.74 17.80
N GLY A 386 -1.66 -26.23 19.03
CA GLY A 386 -1.48 -25.38 20.18
C GLY A 386 -1.19 -26.19 21.44
N PRO A 387 -0.87 -25.52 22.56
CA PRO A 387 -0.98 -26.16 23.86
C PRO A 387 -2.42 -26.66 24.04
N SER A 388 -2.60 -27.76 24.77
CA SER A 388 -3.87 -28.50 24.85
C SER A 388 -5.10 -27.64 25.13
N GLU A 389 -4.97 -26.63 25.99
CA GLU A 389 -6.06 -25.71 26.31
C GLU A 389 -6.35 -24.73 25.18
N SER A 390 -5.34 -24.03 24.62
CA SER A 390 -5.55 -23.17 23.45
C SER A 390 -6.15 -23.93 22.28
N ALA A 391 -5.66 -25.14 22.01
CA ALA A 391 -6.13 -25.97 20.90
C ALA A 391 -7.58 -26.43 21.13
N SER A 392 -7.95 -26.76 22.37
CA SER A 392 -9.34 -27.06 22.74
C SER A 392 -10.22 -25.84 22.54
N VAL A 393 -9.84 -24.68 23.09
CA VAL A 393 -10.62 -23.44 22.96
C VAL A 393 -10.79 -23.07 21.50
N PHE A 394 -9.72 -23.11 20.69
CA PHE A 394 -9.83 -22.83 19.26
C PHE A 394 -10.73 -23.85 18.54
N SER A 395 -10.59 -25.15 18.85
CA SER A 395 -11.43 -26.19 18.26
C SER A 395 -12.90 -26.10 18.67
N ASP A 396 -13.20 -25.60 19.88
CA ASP A 396 -14.57 -25.37 20.35
C ASP A 396 -15.22 -24.18 19.63
N LEU A 397 -14.43 -23.31 18.97
CA LEU A 397 -14.92 -22.26 18.09
C LEU A 397 -15.28 -22.79 16.70
N LEU A 398 -14.68 -23.89 16.24
CA LEU A 398 -14.97 -24.46 14.92
C LEU A 398 -16.31 -25.21 14.95
#